data_AF-A0A401Z8F1-F1
#
_entry.id   AF-A0A401Z8F1-F1
#
_cell.length_a   1.000
_cell.length_b   1.000
_cell.length_c   1.000
_cell.angle_alpha   90.00
_cell.angle_beta   90.00
_cell.angle_gamma   90.00
#
_symmetry.space_group_name_H-M   'P 1'
#
loop_
_entity.id
_entity.type
_entity.pdbx_description
1 polymer ?
#
loop_
_entity_poly.entity_id
_entity_poly.type
_entity_poly.pdbx_seq_one_letter_code
_entity_poly.pdbx_strand_id
1 'polypeptide(L)'
;MNVTFSVTTLLIWLACHFIGDFAFQSAWMSMEKGKSWEVNFYHCATYTATFVLFAHPSLLATALIFGTHFIVDPLKARYKLIDPIWLDQALHILTILLILFFHF
;
A
#
# COMPACT_ATOMS: atom_id res chain seq x y z
N MET A 1 13.47 2.87 22.70
CA MET A 1 13.45 3.27 21.27
C MET A 1 12.36 4.30 21.15
N ASN A 2 12.70 5.57 20.93
CA ASN A 2 11.68 6.60 20.77
C ASN A 2 11.08 6.44 19.37
N VAL A 3 9.76 6.29 19.29
CA VAL A 3 9.04 6.38 18.01
C VAL A 3 9.21 7.81 17.52
N THR A 4 9.77 7.98 16.34
CA THR A 4 10.29 9.26 15.84
C THR A 4 9.30 10.04 14.98
N PHE A 5 8.17 9.43 14.61
CA PHE A 5 7.09 10.06 13.84
C PHE A 5 5.89 10.43 14.72
N SER A 6 5.16 11.47 14.32
CA SER A 6 3.97 11.92 15.06
C SER A 6 2.78 10.97 14.85
N VAL A 7 1.88 10.90 15.85
CA VAL A 7 0.61 10.14 15.72
C VAL A 7 -0.20 10.65 14.53
N THR A 8 -0.22 11.96 14.28
CA THR A 8 -0.90 12.56 13.14
C THR A 8 -0.35 12.03 11.81
N THR A 9 0.98 11.94 11.68
CA THR A 9 1.64 11.37 10.48
C THR A 9 1.20 9.93 10.26
N LEU A 10 1.22 9.11 11.32
CA LEU A 10 0.76 7.72 11.24
C LEU A 10 -0.70 7.65 10.75
N LEU A 11 -1.60 8.44 11.35
CA LEU A 11 -3.01 8.43 10.99
C LEU A 11 -3.25 8.87 9.53
N ILE A 12 -2.50 9.86 9.03
CA ILE A 12 -2.57 10.27 7.62
C ILE A 12 -2.14 9.12 6.70
N TRP A 13 -1.03 8.45 7.00
CA TRP A 13 -0.53 7.35 6.17
C TRP A 13 -1.47 6.14 6.18
N LEU A 14 -2.06 5.83 7.33
CA LEU A 14 -3.09 4.80 7.43
C LEU A 14 -4.36 5.19 6.66
N ALA A 15 -4.75 6.46 6.68
CA ALA A 15 -5.87 6.95 5.87
C ALA A 15 -5.58 6.82 4.37
N CYS A 16 -4.38 7.20 3.90
CA CYS A 16 -3.94 6.97 2.52
C CYS A 16 -4.04 5.49 2.14
N HIS A 17 -3.54 4.60 2.99
CA HIS A 17 -3.60 3.15 2.78
C HIS A 17 -5.04 2.67 2.53
N PHE A 18 -5.97 2.95 3.46
CA PHE A 18 -7.34 2.46 3.34
C PHE A 18 -8.12 3.14 2.21
N ILE A 19 -7.90 4.44 1.97
CA ILE A 19 -8.54 5.15 0.86
C ILE A 19 -8.04 4.59 -0.48
N GLY A 20 -6.73 4.36 -0.61
CA GLY A 20 -6.12 3.84 -1.83
C GLY A 20 -6.52 2.39 -2.13
N ASP A 21 -6.45 1.51 -1.12
CA ASP A 21 -6.63 0.06 -1.30
C ASP A 21 -8.12 -0.35 -1.38
N PHE A 22 -9.01 0.42 -0.74
CA PHE A 22 -10.44 0.11 -0.71
C PHE A 22 -11.31 1.17 -1.38
N ALA A 23 -11.25 2.43 -0.94
CA ALA A 23 -12.21 3.43 -1.38
C ALA A 23 -12.04 3.80 -2.86
N PHE A 24 -10.79 3.90 -3.34
CA PHE A 24 -10.45 4.27 -4.71
C PHE A 24 -10.15 3.06 -5.60
N GLN A 25 -10.04 1.87 -5.02
CA GLN A 25 -10.01 0.64 -5.79
C GLN A 25 -11.40 0.38 -6.38
N SER A 26 -11.50 0.35 -7.71
CA SER A 26 -12.74 0.01 -8.38
C SER A 26 -13.05 -1.50 -8.30
N ALA A 27 -14.31 -1.86 -8.49
CA ALA A 27 -14.71 -3.27 -8.57
C ALA A 27 -13.93 -4.04 -9.66
N TRP A 28 -13.69 -3.38 -10.81
CA TRP A 28 -12.88 -3.96 -11.88
C TRP A 28 -11.44 -4.25 -11.43
N MET A 29 -10.78 -3.30 -10.76
CA MET A 29 -9.43 -3.51 -10.22
C MET A 29 -9.40 -4.71 -9.27
N SER A 30 -10.36 -4.77 -8.34
CA SER A 30 -10.42 -5.86 -7.35
C SER A 30 -10.59 -7.24 -8.01
N MET A 31 -11.38 -7.35 -9.08
CA MET A 31 -11.65 -8.63 -9.76
C MET A 31 -10.51 -9.06 -10.68
N GLU A 32 -9.78 -8.12 -11.26
CA GLU A 32 -8.84 -8.38 -12.36
C GLU A 32 -7.35 -8.25 -11.96
N LYS A 33 -6.99 -7.59 -10.84
CA LYS A 33 -5.59 -7.40 -10.43
C LYS A 33 -4.80 -8.70 -10.25
N GLY A 34 -5.47 -9.77 -9.82
CA GLY A 34 -4.87 -11.11 -9.71
C GLY A 34 -4.63 -11.80 -11.07
N LYS A 35 -5.30 -11.36 -12.13
CA LYS A 35 -5.25 -11.97 -13.47
C LYS A 35 -4.33 -11.18 -14.40
N SER A 36 -4.40 -9.86 -14.38
CA SER A 36 -3.63 -8.97 -15.26
C SER A 36 -2.60 -8.13 -14.51
N TRP A 37 -1.34 -8.17 -14.96
CA TRP A 37 -0.27 -7.31 -14.45
C TRP A 37 -0.53 -5.82 -14.70
N GLU A 38 -1.19 -5.50 -15.82
CA GLU A 38 -1.58 -4.13 -16.13
C GLU A 38 -2.61 -3.60 -15.12
N VAL A 39 -3.60 -4.41 -14.77
CA VAL A 39 -4.61 -4.02 -13.76
C VAL A 39 -3.99 -3.92 -12.37
N ASN A 40 -3.06 -4.82 -12.02
CA ASN A 40 -2.29 -4.70 -10.79
C ASN A 40 -1.51 -3.38 -10.74
N PHE A 41 -0.91 -2.97 -11.86
CA PHE A 41 -0.20 -1.70 -11.98
C PHE A 41 -1.16 -0.52 -11.73
N TYR A 42 -2.32 -0.49 -12.38
CA TYR A 42 -3.30 0.59 -12.16
C TYR A 42 -3.76 0.66 -10.72
N HIS A 43 -4.03 -0.48 -10.09
CA HIS A 43 -4.37 -0.53 -8.68
C HIS A 43 -3.24 0.04 -7.80
N CYS A 44 -2.01 -0.41 -8.00
CA CYS A 44 -0.86 0.06 -7.22
C CYS A 44 -0.57 1.54 -7.46
N ALA A 45 -0.79 2.03 -8.68
CA ALA A 45 -0.65 3.45 -9.04
C ALA A 45 -1.72 4.30 -8.34
N THR A 46 -2.99 3.87 -8.37
CA THR A 46 -4.09 4.52 -7.65
C THR A 46 -3.84 4.52 -6.15
N TYR A 47 -3.41 3.39 -5.58
CA TYR A 47 -3.02 3.27 -4.19
C TYR A 47 -1.92 4.28 -3.83
N THR A 48 -0.81 4.25 -4.56
CA THR A 48 0.37 5.11 -4.31
C THR A 48 0.03 6.59 -4.50
N ALA A 49 -0.85 6.95 -5.44
CA ALA A 49 -1.27 8.33 -5.67
C ALA A 49 -1.89 8.97 -4.41
N THR A 50 -2.62 8.20 -3.59
CA THR A 50 -3.17 8.73 -2.32
C THR A 50 -2.08 9.15 -1.34
N PHE A 51 -0.95 8.43 -1.29
CA PHE A 51 0.20 8.81 -0.47
C PHE A 51 0.88 10.06 -1.04
N VAL A 52 1.10 10.12 -2.35
CA VAL A 52 1.71 11.29 -2.99
C VAL A 52 0.90 12.56 -2.74
N LEU A 53 -0.42 12.48 -2.85
CA LEU A 53 -1.33 13.62 -2.72
C LEU A 53 -1.52 14.11 -1.28
N PHE A 54 -1.55 13.20 -0.30
CA PHE A 54 -1.94 13.56 1.08
C PHE A 54 -0.83 13.38 2.12
N ALA A 55 0.13 12.48 1.88
CA ALA A 55 1.21 12.17 2.82
C ALA A 55 2.58 12.74 2.39
N HIS A 56 2.70 13.18 1.13
CA HIS A 56 3.92 13.78 0.55
C HIS A 56 5.22 13.01 0.88
N PRO A 57 5.28 11.68 0.63
CA PRO A 57 6.48 10.87 0.85
C PRO A 57 7.65 11.32 -0.03
N SER A 58 8.88 10.97 0.35
CA SER A 58 10.02 11.10 -0.56
C SER A 58 9.87 10.19 -1.80
N LEU A 59 10.71 10.41 -2.81
CA LEU A 59 10.75 9.53 -3.98
C LEU A 59 11.07 8.07 -3.61
N LEU A 60 11.95 7.86 -2.63
CA LEU A 60 12.31 6.52 -2.17
C LEU A 60 11.13 5.86 -1.44
N ALA A 61 10.47 6.56 -0.52
CA ALA A 61 9.26 6.07 0.13
C ALA A 61 8.15 5.76 -0.87
N THR A 62 7.95 6.63 -1.87
CA THR A 62 6.99 6.40 -2.97
C THR A 62 7.29 5.10 -3.72
N ALA A 63 8.57 4.88 -4.08
CA ALA A 63 8.99 3.67 -4.78
C ALA A 63 8.82 2.41 -3.90
N LEU A 64 9.08 2.49 -2.60
CA LEU A 64 8.88 1.39 -1.66
C LEU A 64 7.39 1.06 -1.47
N ILE A 65 6.53 2.07 -1.30
CA ILE A 65 5.07 1.91 -1.20
C ILE A 65 4.54 1.21 -2.45
N PHE A 66 4.86 1.74 -3.64
CA PHE A 66 4.42 1.17 -4.90
C PHE A 66 4.96 -0.26 -5.08
N GLY A 67 6.26 -0.45 -4.90
CA GLY A 67 6.94 -1.71 -5.18
C GLY A 67 6.50 -2.84 -4.25
N THR A 68 6.39 -2.56 -2.95
CA THR A 68 5.90 -3.57 -1.98
C THR A 68 4.46 -3.95 -2.25
N HIS A 69 3.58 -2.98 -2.52
CA HIS A 69 2.18 -3.24 -2.83
C HIS A 69 2.03 -4.05 -4.13
N PHE A 70 2.80 -3.70 -5.16
CA PHE A 70 2.84 -4.42 -6.44
C PHE A 70 3.34 -5.87 -6.33
N ILE A 71 4.04 -6.22 -5.24
CA ILE A 71 4.52 -7.59 -4.94
C ILE A 71 3.52 -8.34 -4.05
N VAL A 72 3.09 -7.74 -2.94
CA VAL A 72 2.21 -8.38 -1.94
C VAL A 72 0.86 -8.76 -2.56
N ASP A 73 0.30 -7.90 -3.40
CA ASP A 73 -1.00 -8.14 -4.02
C ASP A 73 -1.03 -9.39 -4.90
N PRO A 74 -0.08 -9.62 -5.83
CA PRO A 74 0.01 -10.88 -6.54
C PRO A 74 0.22 -12.10 -5.63
N LEU A 75 0.97 -11.99 -4.52
CA LEU A 75 1.13 -13.11 -3.59
C LEU A 75 -0.22 -13.58 -3.03
N LYS A 76 -1.15 -12.66 -2.78
CA LYS A 76 -2.54 -12.95 -2.38
C LYS A 76 -3.44 -13.31 -3.57
N ALA A 77 -3.57 -12.39 -4.53
CA ALA A 77 -4.60 -12.43 -5.55
C ALA A 77 -4.29 -13.40 -6.70
N ARG A 78 -3.02 -13.54 -7.08
CA ARG A 78 -2.56 -14.40 -8.18
C ARG A 78 -2.05 -15.76 -7.69
N TYR A 79 -1.10 -15.75 -6.75
CA TYR A 79 -0.37 -16.96 -6.35
C TYR A 79 -0.99 -17.69 -5.16
N LYS A 80 -1.92 -17.06 -4.43
CA LYS A 80 -2.61 -17.66 -3.27
C LYS A 80 -1.64 -18.13 -2.17
N LEU A 81 -0.49 -17.48 -2.04
CA LEU A 81 0.49 -17.71 -0.98
C LEU A 81 0.11 -16.97 0.32
N ILE A 82 -0.69 -15.91 0.20
CA ILE A 82 -1.30 -15.19 1.32
C ILE A 82 -2.81 -15.38 1.18
N ASP A 83 -3.42 -16.09 2.13
CA ASP A 83 -4.84 -16.41 2.10
C ASP A 83 -5.70 -15.40 2.89
N PRO A 84 -5.44 -15.15 4.19
CA PRO A 84 -6.28 -14.23 4.94
C PRO A 84 -6.01 -12.76 4.59
N ILE A 85 -7.08 -11.97 4.43
CA ILE A 85 -6.99 -10.53 4.19
C ILE A 85 -6.21 -9.78 5.28
N TRP A 86 -6.32 -10.20 6.55
CA TRP A 86 -5.61 -9.52 7.63
C TRP A 86 -4.08 -9.65 7.52
N LEU A 87 -3.56 -10.75 6.95
CA LEU A 87 -2.13 -10.93 6.75
C LEU A 87 -1.61 -10.02 5.63
N ASP A 88 -2.36 -9.93 4.53
CA ASP A 88 -2.10 -8.98 3.45
C ASP A 88 -2.05 -7.53 3.95
N GLN A 89 -3.07 -7.12 4.71
CA GLN A 89 -3.13 -5.77 5.28
C GLN A 89 -2.02 -5.52 6.32
N ALA A 90 -1.67 -6.53 7.13
CA ALA A 90 -0.55 -6.44 8.07
C ALA A 90 0.79 -6.19 7.36
N LEU A 91 1.02 -6.79 6.19
CA LEU A 91 2.24 -6.55 5.41
C LEU A 91 2.29 -5.13 4.85
N HIS A 92 1.18 -4.61 4.32
CA HIS A 92 1.10 -3.23 3.84
C HIS A 92 1.32 -2.22 4.98
N ILE A 93 0.71 -2.44 6.14
CA ILE A 93 0.90 -1.60 7.33
C ILE A 93 2.34 -1.71 7.86
N LEU A 94 2.93 -2.91 7.85
CA LEU A 94 4.33 -3.08 8.23
C LEU A 94 5.26 -2.25 7.33
N THR A 95 5.04 -2.23 6.02
CA THR A 95 5.80 -1.35 5.12
C THR A 95 5.69 0.12 5.53
N ILE A 96 4.49 0.61 5.83
CA ILE A 96 4.27 1.99 6.29
C ILE A 96 5.06 2.26 7.57
N LEU A 97 4.98 1.36 8.55
CA LEU A 97 5.69 1.51 9.82
C LEU A 97 7.21 1.52 9.63
N LEU A 98 7.74 0.66 8.75
CA LEU A 98 9.17 0.64 8.45
C LEU A 98 9.62 1.93 7.77
N ILE A 99 8.87 2.43 6.78
CA ILE A 99 9.17 3.70 6.10
C ILE A 99 9.21 4.86 7.10
N LEU A 100 8.17 4.99 7.93
CA LEU A 100 8.07 6.04 8.93
C LEU A 100 9.16 5.92 10.01
N PHE A 101 9.53 4.70 10.41
CA PHE A 101 10.58 4.46 11.39
C PHE A 101 11.97 4.83 10.87
N PHE A 102 12.26 4.54 9.60
CA PHE A 102 13.54 4.86 8.97
C PHE A 102 13.61 6.26 8.35
N HIS A 103 12.53 7.04 8.42
CA HIS A 103 12.43 8.41 7.88
C HIS A 103 12.73 8.52 6.39
N PHE A 104 12.26 7.55 5.61
CA PHE A 104 12.23 7.69 4.16
C PHE A 104 10.98 8.44 3.72
#